data_AF-A0A6B3FS15-F1
#
_entry.id   AF-A0A6B3FS15-F1
#
_cell.length_a   1.000
_cell.length_b   1.000
_cell.length_c   1.000
_cell.angle_alpha   90.00
_cell.angle_beta   90.00
_cell.angle_gamma   90.00
#
_symmetry.space_group_name_H-M   'P 1'
#
loop_
_entity.id
_entity.type
_entity.pdbx_description
1 polymer ?
#
loop_
_entity_poly.entity_id
_entity_poly.type
_entity_poly.pdbx_seq_one_letter_code
_entity_poly.pdbx_strand_id
1 'polypeptide(L)'
;MDQQPPGDRAAAGSGVPTPTCYRHPDRETGISCTRCERPVCPECMVSASVGFQCPDCVRQGSGTGHHPAASRPRTLAGGSVTADPRLVTKILLGINLAVFLLVTVRPGLVGDLTLLGRAWDPSPPPGSVEGVAEGQWYRLVTSMFLHQEVVHL
;
A
#
# COMPACT_ATOMS: atom_id res chain seq x y z
N MET A 1 -34.52 35.86 10.15
CA MET A 1 -34.81 34.49 9.66
C MET A 1 -33.95 34.35 8.41
N ASP A 2 -32.84 33.61 8.41
CA ASP A 2 -32.76 32.16 8.58
C ASP A 2 -31.50 31.73 9.35
N GLN A 3 -31.67 30.90 10.39
CA GLN A 3 -30.58 30.24 11.11
C GLN A 3 -30.42 28.81 10.56
N GLN A 4 -29.24 28.51 10.01
CA GLN A 4 -28.80 27.16 9.69
C GLN A 4 -28.34 26.45 10.98
N PRO A 5 -28.84 25.26 11.33
CA PRO A 5 -28.39 24.53 12.51
C PRO A 5 -26.99 23.93 12.28
N PRO A 6 -26.12 23.85 13.31
CA PRO A 6 -24.84 23.16 13.21
C PRO A 6 -25.09 21.65 13.12
N GLY A 7 -24.76 21.07 11.97
CA GLY A 7 -24.79 19.62 11.78
C GLY A 7 -23.69 18.94 12.60
N ASP A 8 -24.11 18.01 13.45
CA ASP A 8 -23.28 17.11 14.23
C ASP A 8 -22.38 16.29 13.33
N ARG A 9 -21.14 16.76 13.13
CA ARG A 9 -20.04 15.90 12.66
C ARG A 9 -19.58 15.04 13.83
N ALA A 10 -20.34 13.99 14.13
CA ALA A 10 -19.85 12.86 14.89
C ALA A 10 -18.71 12.22 14.10
N ALA A 11 -17.49 12.61 14.43
CA ALA A 11 -16.29 11.94 13.94
C ALA A 11 -16.32 10.50 14.46
N ALA A 12 -16.54 9.55 13.56
CA ALA A 12 -16.33 8.14 13.81
C ALA A 12 -14.84 7.94 14.15
N GLY A 13 -14.53 7.90 15.44
CA GLY A 13 -13.21 7.54 15.93
C GLY A 13 -12.95 6.07 15.60
N SER A 14 -11.99 5.83 14.70
CA SER A 14 -11.28 4.56 14.63
C SER A 14 -10.84 4.19 16.04
N GLY A 15 -11.33 3.06 16.56
CA GLY A 15 -11.11 2.60 17.93
C GLY A 15 -9.67 2.14 18.23
N VAL A 16 -8.69 2.97 17.90
CA VAL A 16 -7.32 2.82 18.39
C VAL A 16 -7.30 3.49 19.76
N PRO A 17 -7.07 2.74 20.86
CA PRO A 17 -6.98 3.35 22.18
C PRO A 17 -5.91 4.43 22.18
N THR A 18 -6.25 5.63 22.67
CA THR A 18 -5.31 6.75 22.77
C THR A 18 -4.14 6.30 23.65
N PRO A 19 -2.90 6.36 23.15
CA PRO A 19 -1.76 5.91 23.93
C PRO A 19 -1.57 6.82 25.15
N THR A 20 -1.24 6.23 26.29
CA THR A 20 -0.98 6.95 27.54
C THR A 20 0.51 7.18 27.74
N CYS A 21 0.89 8.27 28.42
CA CYS A 21 2.28 8.56 28.71
C CYS A 21 2.96 7.40 29.45
N TYR A 22 4.17 7.03 29.02
CA TYR A 22 4.89 5.91 29.63
C TYR A 22 5.23 6.11 31.11
N ARG A 23 5.24 7.37 31.60
CA ARG A 23 5.47 7.71 33.01
C ARG A 23 4.17 8.00 33.75
N HIS A 24 3.14 8.48 33.06
CA HIS A 24 1.86 8.87 33.62
C HIS A 24 0.75 8.09 32.90
N PRO A 25 0.43 6.86 33.36
CA PRO A 25 -0.58 6.01 32.71
C PRO A 25 -1.99 6.61 32.72
N ASP A 26 -2.23 7.58 33.60
CA ASP A 26 -3.47 8.38 33.71
C ASP A 26 -3.58 9.47 32.63
N ARG A 27 -2.55 9.70 31.82
CA ARG A 27 -2.48 10.80 30.84
C ARG A 27 -2.44 10.28 29.42
N GLU A 28 -3.56 10.42 28.72
CA GLU A 28 -3.61 10.24 27.27
C GLU A 28 -2.73 11.27 26.55
N THR A 29 -2.09 10.87 25.45
CA THR A 29 -1.22 11.74 24.66
C THR A 29 -1.17 11.33 23.20
N GLY A 30 -1.15 12.33 22.30
CA GLY A 30 -0.83 12.13 20.88
C GLY A 30 0.66 12.31 20.56
N ILE A 31 1.48 12.66 21.56
CA ILE A 31 2.90 13.00 21.38
C ILE A 31 3.75 11.74 21.62
N SER A 32 4.68 11.48 20.70
CA SER A 32 5.62 10.36 20.80
C SER A 32 7.06 10.85 20.71
N CYS A 33 7.96 10.22 21.47
CA CYS A 33 9.37 10.54 21.44
C CYS A 33 9.98 10.21 20.07
N THR A 34 10.67 11.15 19.41
CA THR A 34 11.29 10.93 18.09
C THR A 34 12.46 9.94 18.10
N ARG A 35 13.01 9.59 19.28
CA ARG A 35 14.15 8.66 19.43
C ARG A 35 13.77 7.26 19.89
N CYS A 36 12.65 7.06 20.60
CA CYS A 36 12.24 5.74 21.08
C CYS A 36 10.76 5.41 20.83
N GLU A 37 10.02 6.33 20.22
CA GLU A 37 8.59 6.22 19.86
C GLU A 37 7.63 6.01 21.04
N ARG A 38 8.13 6.04 22.28
CA ARG A 38 7.27 5.95 23.47
C ARG A 38 6.34 7.16 23.55
N PRO A 39 5.07 6.98 23.91
CA PRO A 39 4.14 8.08 24.15
C PRO A 39 4.59 8.92 25.35
N VAL A 40 4.61 10.25 25.20
CA VAL A 40 5.06 11.23 26.21
C VAL A 40 3.99 12.29 26.40
N CYS A 41 3.60 12.61 27.63
CA CYS A 41 2.67 13.72 27.88
C CYS A 41 3.34 15.09 27.71
N PRO A 42 2.58 16.19 27.54
CA PRO A 42 3.12 17.55 27.45
C PRO A 42 3.98 17.99 28.66
N GLU A 43 3.77 17.40 29.83
CA GLU A 43 4.58 17.67 31.03
C GLU A 43 5.95 16.96 30.99
N CYS A 44 6.02 15.79 30.36
CA CYS A 44 7.25 15.01 30.25
C CYS A 44 8.02 15.31 28.95
N MET A 45 7.42 15.99 27.97
CA MET A 45 8.04 16.22 26.68
C MET A 45 9.25 17.17 26.80
N VAL A 46 10.30 16.87 26.04
CA VAL A 46 11.45 17.76 25.90
C VAL A 46 11.53 18.19 24.44
N SER A 47 11.52 19.49 24.17
CA SER A 47 11.65 20.02 22.81
C SER A 47 13.01 19.64 22.21
N ALA A 48 13.00 19.17 20.97
CA ALA A 48 14.20 18.85 20.20
C ALA A 48 14.24 19.68 18.91
N SER A 49 15.37 19.60 18.18
CA SER A 49 15.49 20.24 16.85
C SER A 49 14.44 19.74 15.86
N VAL A 50 13.99 18.48 16.02
CA VAL A 50 12.88 17.90 15.29
C VAL A 50 11.99 17.14 16.27
N GLY A 51 10.76 17.64 16.47
CA GLY A 51 9.75 17.04 17.34
C GLY A 51 10.07 17.08 18.83
N PHE A 52 9.71 16.01 19.54
CA PHE A 52 9.84 15.92 20.99
C PHE A 52 10.63 14.67 21.40
N GLN A 53 11.40 14.75 22.48
CA GLN A 53 12.12 13.65 23.08
C GLN A 53 11.63 13.35 24.50
N CYS A 54 11.79 12.10 24.95
CA CYS A 54 11.50 11.73 26.33
C CYS A 54 12.70 12.04 27.25
N PRO A 55 12.48 12.22 28.55
CA PRO A 55 13.55 12.52 29.50
C PRO A 55 14.64 11.43 29.57
N ASP A 56 14.28 10.17 29.32
CA ASP A 56 15.25 9.06 29.31
C ASP A 56 16.23 9.18 28.14
N CYS A 57 15.72 9.51 26.94
CA CYS A 57 16.53 9.69 25.74
C CYS A 57 17.44 10.93 25.82
N VAL A 58 16.98 12.00 26.47
CA VAL A 58 17.77 13.22 26.69
C VAL A 58 18.89 12.96 27.69
N ARG A 59 18.60 12.24 28.80
CA ARG A 59 19.62 11.86 29.80
C ARG A 59 20.67 10.89 29.25
N GLN A 60 20.30 10.03 28.30
CA GLN A 60 21.21 9.11 27.61
C GLN A 60 21.93 9.77 26.41
N GLY A 61 21.89 11.10 26.30
CA GLY A 61 22.33 11.88 25.14
C GLY A 61 23.81 11.79 24.72
N SER A 62 24.65 11.00 25.38
CA SER A 62 26.04 10.73 24.96
C SER A 62 26.29 9.31 24.44
N GLY A 63 25.34 8.40 24.57
CA GLY A 63 25.52 6.97 24.27
C GLY A 63 24.49 6.45 23.29
N THR A 64 24.91 5.54 22.43
CA THR A 64 24.26 4.91 21.28
C THR A 64 22.93 4.16 21.55
N GLY A 65 22.21 4.46 22.63
CA GLY A 65 20.91 3.86 22.99
C GLY A 65 19.82 4.23 21.97
N HIS A 66 19.85 3.60 20.80
CA HIS A 66 18.76 3.61 19.82
C HIS A 66 17.85 2.45 20.23
N HIS A 67 16.61 2.76 20.62
CA HIS A 67 15.63 1.70 20.83
C HIS A 67 15.32 1.09 19.46
N PRO A 68 15.36 -0.24 19.26
CA PRO A 68 15.24 -0.88 17.95
C PRO A 68 13.93 -0.58 17.19
N ALA A 69 12.94 0.02 17.85
CA ALA A 69 11.71 0.48 17.23
C ALA A 69 11.89 1.79 16.42
N ALA A 70 12.71 2.73 16.91
CA ALA A 70 12.84 4.06 16.33
C ALA A 70 13.69 4.13 15.04
N SER A 71 14.35 3.03 14.68
CA SER A 71 15.13 2.91 13.45
C SER A 71 14.45 2.03 12.41
N ARG A 72 13.16 1.68 12.57
CA ARG A 72 12.49 0.84 11.58
C ARG A 72 12.34 1.64 10.27
N PRO A 73 12.99 1.23 9.18
CA PRO A 73 12.93 1.97 7.93
C PRO A 73 11.48 2.02 7.44
N ARG A 74 11.05 3.21 7.00
CA ARG A 74 9.71 3.48 6.47
C ARG A 74 9.84 3.85 5.00
N THR A 75 8.81 3.57 4.20
CA THR A 75 8.74 4.04 2.81
C THR A 75 8.61 5.57 2.77
N LEU A 76 8.81 6.19 1.60
CA LEU A 76 8.57 7.64 1.42
C LEU A 76 7.13 8.06 1.78
N ALA A 77 6.18 7.12 1.74
CA ALA A 77 4.79 7.31 2.15
C ALA A 77 4.53 6.91 3.63
N GLY A 78 5.56 6.68 4.44
CA GLY A 78 5.43 6.38 5.87
C GLY A 78 4.97 4.97 6.24
N GLY A 79 4.82 4.07 5.26
CA GLY A 79 4.50 2.65 5.48
C GLY A 79 5.69 1.86 6.02
N SER A 80 5.45 0.77 6.75
CA SER A 80 6.53 -0.14 7.16
C SER A 80 7.21 -0.76 5.92
N VAL A 81 8.54 -0.79 5.88
CA VAL A 81 9.25 -1.53 4.83
C VAL A 81 8.92 -3.02 4.97
N THR A 82 8.30 -3.58 3.92
CA THR A 82 8.02 -5.02 3.81
C THR A 82 9.33 -5.81 3.78
N ALA A 83 9.30 -7.07 4.24
CA ALA A 83 10.48 -7.94 4.32
C ALA A 83 11.15 -8.15 2.95
N ASP A 84 10.39 -8.07 1.85
CA ASP A 84 10.91 -8.04 0.49
C ASP A 84 10.29 -6.86 -0.30
N PRO A 85 10.99 -5.72 -0.42
CA PRO A 85 10.49 -4.55 -1.14
C PRO A 85 10.30 -4.80 -2.65
N ARG A 86 10.78 -5.93 -3.19
CA ARG A 86 10.69 -6.28 -4.62
C ARG A 86 9.67 -7.37 -4.91
N LEU A 87 8.89 -7.80 -3.90
CA LEU A 87 7.95 -8.90 -4.04
C LEU A 87 6.95 -8.67 -5.19
N VAL A 88 6.38 -7.47 -5.28
CA VAL A 88 5.43 -7.12 -6.35
C VAL A 88 6.09 -7.24 -7.73
N THR A 89 7.29 -6.72 -7.90
CA THR A 89 8.04 -6.84 -9.15
C THR A 89 8.32 -8.28 -9.51
N LYS A 90 8.73 -9.12 -8.54
CA LYS A 90 8.96 -10.56 -8.76
C LYS A 90 7.68 -11.28 -9.19
N ILE A 91 6.54 -10.93 -8.58
CA ILE A 91 5.23 -11.49 -8.93
C ILE A 91 4.85 -11.10 -10.36
N LEU A 92 4.96 -9.81 -10.71
CA LEU A 92 4.62 -9.33 -12.05
C LEU A 92 5.51 -9.97 -13.12
N LEU A 93 6.82 -10.13 -12.84
CA LEU A 93 7.74 -10.82 -13.74
C LEU A 93 7.36 -12.30 -13.91
N GLY A 94 7.03 -12.98 -12.81
CA GLY A 94 6.58 -14.36 -12.83
C GLY A 94 5.28 -14.56 -13.63
N ILE A 95 4.32 -13.64 -13.51
CA ILE A 95 3.06 -13.69 -14.26
C ILE A 95 3.32 -13.52 -15.76
N ASN A 96 4.10 -12.51 -16.16
CA ASN A 96 4.43 -12.30 -17.58
C ASN A 96 5.11 -13.52 -18.20
N LEU A 97 6.11 -14.08 -17.50
CA LEU A 97 6.80 -15.28 -17.94
C LEU A 97 5.84 -16.49 -18.04
N ALA A 98 4.96 -16.67 -17.06
CA ALA A 98 3.99 -17.77 -17.07
C ALA A 98 3.00 -17.66 -18.24
N VAL A 99 2.45 -16.46 -18.49
CA VAL A 99 1.53 -16.22 -19.61
C VAL A 99 2.23 -16.42 -20.95
N PHE A 100 3.47 -15.93 -21.11
CA PHE A 100 4.27 -16.14 -22.31
C PHE A 100 4.48 -17.63 -22.62
N LEU A 101 4.90 -18.40 -21.61
CA LEU A 101 5.06 -19.86 -21.76
C LEU A 101 3.74 -20.55 -22.10
N LEU A 102 2.64 -20.11 -21.49
CA LEU A 102 1.32 -20.68 -21.75
C LEU A 102 0.86 -20.41 -23.19
N VAL A 103 1.03 -19.18 -23.70
CA VAL A 103 0.71 -18.81 -25.09
C VAL A 103 1.60 -19.55 -26.08
N THR A 104 2.87 -19.77 -25.75
CA THR A 104 3.81 -20.56 -26.57
C THR A 104 3.30 -21.99 -26.78
N VAL A 105 2.69 -22.60 -25.75
CA VAL A 105 2.12 -23.96 -25.83
C VAL A 105 0.69 -23.97 -26.38
N ARG A 106 -0.06 -22.88 -26.21
CA ARG A 106 -1.46 -22.75 -26.66
C ARG A 106 -1.67 -21.44 -27.45
N PRO A 107 -1.35 -21.44 -28.75
CA PRO A 107 -1.42 -20.22 -29.58
C PRO A 107 -2.81 -19.56 -29.63
N GLY A 108 -3.89 -20.33 -29.45
CA GLY A 108 -5.25 -19.81 -29.43
C GLY A 108 -5.51 -18.76 -28.33
N LEU A 109 -4.76 -18.81 -27.23
CA LEU A 109 -4.89 -17.84 -26.13
C LEU A 109 -4.54 -16.42 -26.54
N VAL A 110 -3.80 -16.24 -27.64
CA VAL A 110 -3.61 -14.92 -28.24
C VAL A 110 -4.96 -14.28 -28.55
N GLY A 111 -5.84 -15.01 -29.24
CA GLY A 111 -7.18 -14.55 -29.57
C GLY A 111 -7.99 -14.24 -28.33
N ASP A 112 -7.90 -15.09 -27.31
CA ASP A 112 -8.67 -14.98 -26.06
C ASP A 112 -8.26 -13.78 -25.20
N LEU A 113 -6.96 -13.43 -25.17
CA LEU A 113 -6.40 -12.44 -24.25
C LEU A 113 -6.08 -11.10 -24.90
N THR A 114 -6.08 -11.03 -26.24
CA THR A 114 -5.87 -9.77 -26.97
C THR A 114 -6.93 -8.75 -26.57
N LEU A 115 -6.51 -7.49 -26.43
CA LEU A 115 -7.44 -6.41 -26.16
C LEU A 115 -8.25 -6.08 -27.42
N LEU A 116 -9.53 -6.44 -27.39
CA LEU A 116 -10.49 -6.17 -28.45
C LEU A 116 -11.61 -5.29 -27.88
N GLY A 117 -11.88 -4.14 -28.49
CA GLY A 117 -13.02 -3.30 -28.12
C GLY A 117 -14.34 -3.97 -28.52
N ARG A 118 -14.46 -4.31 -29.81
CA ARG A 118 -15.53 -5.11 -30.40
C ARG A 118 -15.06 -5.64 -31.76
N ALA A 119 -15.09 -6.95 -31.97
CA ALA A 119 -14.63 -7.59 -33.21
C ALA A 119 -15.40 -8.89 -33.47
N TRP A 120 -15.46 -9.33 -34.72
CA TRP A 120 -15.98 -10.65 -35.08
C TRP A 120 -14.85 -11.68 -34.96
N ASP A 121 -15.06 -12.72 -34.16
CA ASP A 121 -14.17 -13.88 -34.04
C ASP A 121 -14.80 -15.09 -34.75
N PRO A 122 -14.14 -15.67 -35.77
CA PRO A 122 -14.59 -16.92 -36.40
C PRO A 122 -14.32 -18.18 -35.56
N SER A 123 -13.60 -18.07 -34.44
CA SER A 123 -12.95 -19.18 -33.70
C SER A 123 -13.79 -19.78 -32.57
N PRO A 124 -15.11 -19.61 -32.56
CA PRO A 124 -15.93 -20.82 -32.50
C PRO A 124 -17.05 -20.81 -33.55
N PRO A 125 -17.26 -21.87 -34.37
CA PRO A 125 -18.38 -21.91 -35.33
C PRO A 125 -19.74 -21.78 -34.61
N PRO A 126 -20.69 -20.96 -35.07
CA PRO A 126 -20.78 -20.21 -36.34
C PRO A 126 -20.10 -18.83 -36.39
N GLY A 127 -19.20 -18.55 -35.44
CA GLY A 127 -18.53 -17.27 -35.20
C GLY A 127 -19.33 -16.42 -34.20
N SER A 128 -18.64 -15.54 -33.46
CA SER A 128 -19.24 -14.67 -32.45
C SER A 128 -18.66 -13.26 -32.52
N VAL A 129 -19.49 -12.27 -32.16
CA VAL A 129 -18.95 -10.93 -31.84
C VAL A 129 -18.38 -11.00 -30.43
N GLU A 130 -17.13 -10.58 -30.31
CA GLU A 130 -16.34 -10.61 -29.09
C GLU A 130 -15.76 -9.23 -28.77
N GLY A 131 -15.25 -9.07 -27.55
CA GLY A 131 -14.60 -7.85 -27.09
C GLY A 131 -15.19 -7.31 -25.80
N VAL A 132 -14.56 -6.24 -25.31
CA VAL A 132 -14.93 -5.57 -24.06
C VAL A 132 -16.39 -5.08 -24.11
N ALA A 133 -16.85 -4.59 -25.27
CA ALA A 133 -18.23 -4.15 -25.46
C ALA A 133 -19.26 -5.29 -25.36
N GLU A 134 -18.84 -6.54 -25.57
CA GLU A 134 -19.68 -7.74 -25.46
C GLU A 134 -19.56 -8.41 -24.08
N GLY A 135 -18.94 -7.74 -23.09
CA GLY A 135 -18.84 -8.21 -21.71
C GLY A 135 -17.54 -8.92 -21.35
N GLN A 136 -16.58 -9.02 -22.28
CA GLN A 136 -15.28 -9.63 -22.03
C GLN A 136 -14.29 -8.65 -21.35
N TRP A 137 -14.71 -8.07 -20.23
CA TRP A 137 -13.94 -7.04 -19.50
C TRP A 137 -12.57 -7.50 -19.02
N TYR A 138 -12.39 -8.81 -18.81
CA TYR A 138 -11.11 -9.40 -18.43
C TYR A 138 -9.99 -9.02 -19.40
N ARG A 139 -10.31 -8.83 -20.70
CA ARG A 139 -9.36 -8.43 -21.74
C ARG A 139 -8.64 -7.11 -21.44
N LEU A 140 -9.24 -6.20 -20.66
CA LEU A 140 -8.60 -4.95 -20.24
C LEU A 140 -7.36 -5.17 -19.37
N VAL A 141 -7.38 -6.25 -18.57
CA VAL A 141 -6.32 -6.54 -17.60
C VAL A 141 -5.41 -7.64 -18.14
N THR A 142 -5.97 -8.70 -18.72
CA THR A 142 -5.17 -9.84 -19.19
C THR A 142 -4.28 -9.48 -20.36
N SER A 143 -4.68 -8.51 -21.20
CA SER A 143 -3.84 -8.05 -22.32
C SER A 143 -2.55 -7.41 -21.84
N MET A 144 -2.51 -6.84 -20.63
CA MET A 144 -1.31 -6.22 -20.06
C MET A 144 -0.16 -7.22 -19.83
N PHE A 145 -0.49 -8.52 -19.77
CA PHE A 145 0.48 -9.59 -19.54
C PHE A 145 0.74 -10.45 -20.79
N LEU A 146 0.07 -10.15 -21.90
CA LEU A 146 0.16 -10.92 -23.13
C LEU A 146 1.39 -10.51 -23.95
N HIS A 147 2.36 -11.42 -24.06
CA HIS A 147 3.56 -11.26 -24.87
C HIS A 147 3.70 -12.47 -25.82
N GLN A 148 4.12 -12.22 -27.06
CA GLN A 148 4.24 -13.26 -28.11
C GLN A 148 5.68 -13.46 -28.59
N GLU A 149 6.49 -12.40 -28.49
CA GLU A 149 7.86 -12.37 -28.98
C GLU A 149 8.82 -12.20 -27.80
N VAL A 150 9.95 -12.90 -27.82
CA VAL A 150 10.96 -12.86 -26.75
C VAL A 150 11.50 -11.44 -26.53
N VAL A 151 11.57 -10.63 -27.58
CA VAL A 151 12.07 -9.25 -27.51
C VAL A 151 11.06 -8.29 -26.85
N HIS A 152 9.78 -8.66 -26.83
CA HIS A 152 8.71 -7.86 -26.24
C HIS A 152 8.42 -8.27 -24.79
N LEU A 153 8.78 -9.49 -24.38
CA LEU A 153 8.63 -10.01 -23.01
C LEU A 153 9.54 -9.28 -22.00
#